data_AF-A0A8B6BJ97-F1
#
_entry.id   AF-A0A8B6BJ97-F1
#
_cell.length_a   1.000
_cell.length_b   1.000
_cell.length_c   1.000
_cell.angle_alpha   90.00
_cell.angle_beta   90.00
_cell.angle_gamma   90.00
#
_symmetry.space_group_name_H-M   'P 1'
#
loop_
_entity.id
_entity.type
_entity.pdbx_description
1 polymer ?
#
loop_
_entity_poly.entity_id
_entity_poly.type
_entity_poly.pdbx_seq_one_letter_code
_entity_poly.pdbx_strand_id
1 'polypeptide(L)'
;MGCTCKRLFFIIGLIVMELIDLGLDWDFFVEVNKTDQEKIQRNDELKYSILAFAIIGSVTFILQLVAIYYDSRKNYSHLTYSTTMSFISTWFEDVPQIMLAIWVASISSDLISNSEKFKYKRNSSCLKTLLVLDLIGGILLLGASVFLLIELRFDNYS
;
A
#
# COMPACT_ATOMS: atom_id res chain seq x y z
N MET A 1 10.20 -28.94 16.14
CA MET A 1 11.05 -27.72 16.20
C MET A 1 11.27 -27.12 14.79
N GLY A 2 10.22 -27.04 13.96
CA GLY A 2 10.32 -26.65 12.54
C GLY A 2 9.42 -25.47 12.11
N CYS A 3 8.67 -24.84 13.02
CA CYS A 3 7.67 -23.81 12.70
C CYS A 3 8.18 -22.36 12.81
N THR A 4 9.41 -22.12 13.29
CA THR A 4 9.91 -20.76 13.57
C THR A 4 10.38 -20.02 12.32
N CYS A 5 11.01 -20.71 11.36
CA CYS A 5 11.53 -20.07 10.14
C CYS A 5 10.42 -19.59 9.20
N LYS A 6 9.34 -20.38 9.05
CA LYS A 6 8.18 -19.97 8.23
C LYS A 6 7.53 -18.72 8.82
N ARG A 7 7.26 -18.71 10.12
CA ARG A 7 6.64 -17.56 10.82
C ARG A 7 7.51 -16.30 10.73
N LEU A 8 8.82 -16.42 10.93
CA LEU A 8 9.76 -15.31 10.78
C LEU A 8 9.78 -14.78 9.34
N PHE A 9 9.80 -15.68 8.35
CA PHE A 9 9.75 -15.30 6.94
C PHE A 9 8.47 -14.53 6.60
N PHE A 10 7.31 -14.96 7.10
CA PHE A 10 6.04 -14.23 6.92
C PHE A 10 6.05 -12.85 7.57
N ILE A 11 6.56 -12.74 8.80
CA ILE A 11 6.64 -11.44 9.50
C ILE A 11 7.56 -10.48 8.76
N ILE A 12 8.73 -10.94 8.32
CA ILE A 12 9.66 -10.12 7.53
C ILE A 12 9.01 -9.73 6.21
N GLY A 13 8.34 -10.67 5.54
CA GLY A 13 7.62 -10.41 4.30
C GLY A 13 6.56 -9.32 4.45
N LEU A 14 5.72 -9.39 5.49
CA LEU A 14 4.72 -8.37 5.80
C LEU A 14 5.36 -6.99 6.03
N ILE A 15 6.41 -6.92 6.85
CA ILE A 15 7.11 -5.65 7.13
C ILE A 15 7.71 -5.06 5.86
N VAL A 16 8.31 -5.91 5.00
CA VAL A 16 8.92 -5.45 3.75
C VAL A 16 7.88 -4.92 2.77
N MET A 17 6.73 -5.59 2.64
CA MET A 17 5.65 -5.12 1.76
C MET A 17 5.12 -3.77 2.24
N GLU A 18 4.78 -3.65 3.52
CA GLU A 18 4.24 -2.40 4.08
C GLU A 18 5.27 -1.26 4.03
N LEU A 19 6.58 -1.55 4.12
CA LEU A 19 7.64 -0.57 3.90
C LEU A 19 7.75 -0.12 2.45
N ILE A 20 7.53 -1.03 1.50
CA ILE A 20 7.50 -0.71 0.07
C ILE A 20 6.32 0.23 -0.17
N ASP A 21 5.12 -0.17 0.25
CA ASP A 21 3.88 0.62 0.07
C ASP A 21 4.04 2.03 0.65
N LEU A 22 4.56 2.15 1.88
CA LEU A 22 4.87 3.45 2.48
C LEU A 22 5.88 4.26 1.67
N GLY A 23 6.92 3.62 1.12
CA GLY A 23 7.89 4.26 0.25
C GLY A 23 7.25 4.79 -1.03
N LEU A 24 6.36 4.01 -1.64
CA LEU A 24 5.64 4.36 -2.86
C LEU A 24 4.71 5.56 -2.63
N ASP A 25 4.06 5.64 -1.47
CA ASP A 25 3.21 6.75 -1.07
C ASP A 25 3.96 8.08 -1.00
N TRP A 26 5.11 8.08 -0.33
CA TRP A 26 5.95 9.26 -0.21
C TRP A 26 6.59 9.65 -1.54
N ASP A 27 7.02 8.68 -2.35
CA ASP A 27 7.53 8.94 -3.70
C ASP A 27 6.44 9.55 -4.59
N PHE A 28 5.21 9.07 -4.50
CA PHE A 28 4.07 9.62 -5.23
C PHE A 28 3.79 11.07 -4.82
N PHE A 29 3.77 11.37 -3.51
CA PHE A 29 3.64 12.74 -3.02
C PHE A 29 4.74 13.66 -3.57
N VAL A 30 6.00 13.22 -3.52
CA VAL A 30 7.15 13.99 -4.02
C VAL A 30 7.02 14.27 -5.52
N GLU A 31 6.62 13.27 -6.31
CA GLU A 31 6.45 13.40 -7.75
C GLU A 31 5.32 14.38 -8.12
N VAL A 32 4.18 14.29 -7.43
CA VAL A 32 3.05 15.21 -7.62
C VAL A 32 3.42 16.63 -7.21
N ASN A 33 4.24 16.81 -6.17
CA ASN A 33 4.64 18.13 -5.72
C ASN A 33 5.71 18.78 -6.61
N LYS A 34 6.55 17.98 -7.27
CA LYS A 34 7.55 18.42 -8.26
C LYS A 34 6.97 18.65 -9.66
N THR A 35 5.73 18.22 -9.90
CA THR A 35 5.10 18.34 -11.20
C THR A 35 4.70 19.80 -11.51
N ASP A 36 5.14 20.28 -12.67
CA ASP A 36 4.84 21.64 -13.17
C ASP A 36 3.52 21.73 -13.95
N GLN A 37 2.68 20.70 -13.92
CA GLN A 37 1.40 20.74 -14.63
C GLN A 37 0.42 21.71 -13.98
N GLU A 38 -0.01 22.72 -14.73
CA GLU A 38 -0.82 23.83 -14.25
C GLU A 38 -2.12 23.40 -13.55
N LYS A 39 -2.82 22.36 -14.03
CA LYS A 39 -4.03 21.85 -13.37
C LYS A 39 -3.75 21.14 -12.04
N ILE A 40 -2.59 20.50 -11.89
CA ILE A 40 -2.18 19.86 -10.63
C ILE A 40 -1.68 20.93 -9.66
N GLN A 41 -0.95 21.93 -10.15
CA GLN A 41 -0.48 23.05 -9.33
C GLN A 41 -1.62 23.89 -8.77
N ARG A 42 -2.71 24.09 -9.53
CA ARG A 42 -3.89 24.83 -9.05
C ARG A 42 -4.79 24.03 -8.11
N ASN A 43 -4.54 22.72 -7.93
CA ASN A 43 -5.37 21.85 -7.11
C ASN A 43 -4.65 21.49 -5.80
N ASP A 44 -4.56 22.48 -4.90
CA ASP A 44 -3.93 22.31 -3.60
C ASP A 44 -4.64 21.26 -2.74
N GLU A 45 -5.97 21.14 -2.86
CA GLU A 45 -6.76 20.12 -2.15
C GLU A 45 -6.31 18.70 -2.50
N LEU A 46 -5.98 18.45 -3.79
CA LEU A 46 -5.44 17.17 -4.24
C LEU A 46 -4.08 16.88 -3.61
N LYS A 47 -3.17 17.86 -3.57
CA LYS A 47 -1.85 17.71 -2.96
C LYS A 47 -1.93 17.48 -1.45
N TYR A 48 -2.79 18.22 -0.76
CA TYR A 48 -3.03 18.03 0.67
C TYR A 48 -3.69 16.67 0.96
N SER A 49 -4.58 16.20 0.09
CA SER A 49 -5.20 14.87 0.24
C SER A 49 -4.14 13.77 0.13
N ILE A 50 -3.27 13.82 -0.89
CA ILE A 50 -2.19 12.85 -1.07
C ILE A 50 -1.23 12.86 0.14
N LEU A 51 -0.85 14.05 0.63
CA LEU A 51 -0.04 14.17 1.83
C LEU A 51 -0.74 13.58 3.07
N ALA A 52 -2.04 13.85 3.24
CA ALA A 52 -2.81 13.37 4.37
C ALA A 52 -2.84 11.83 4.40
N PHE A 53 -3.07 11.17 3.26
CA PHE A 53 -3.07 9.72 3.19
C PHE A 53 -1.68 9.11 3.36
N ALA A 54 -0.61 9.72 2.82
CA ALA A 54 0.77 9.28 3.12
C ALA A 54 1.14 9.39 4.62
N ILE A 55 0.63 10.42 5.32
CA ILE A 55 0.79 10.55 6.77
C ILE A 55 -0.04 9.49 7.51
N ILE A 56 -1.30 9.28 7.11
CA ILE A 56 -2.14 8.22 7.67
C ILE A 56 -1.42 6.88 7.52
N GLY A 57 -0.86 6.59 6.35
CA GLY A 57 -0.14 5.36 6.11
C GLY A 57 1.10 5.16 6.96
N SER A 58 1.86 6.24 7.16
CA SER A 58 2.98 6.24 8.12
C SER A 58 2.53 5.86 9.55
N VAL A 59 1.36 6.36 9.99
CA VAL A 59 0.80 6.05 11.30
C VAL A 59 0.29 4.61 11.35
N THR A 60 -0.40 4.16 10.30
CA THR A 60 -0.90 2.80 10.16
C THR A 60 0.22 1.77 10.18
N PHE A 61 1.33 2.04 9.48
CA PHE A 61 2.54 1.23 9.50
C PHE A 61 3.11 1.07 10.92
N ILE A 62 3.16 2.14 11.72
CA ILE A 62 3.61 2.06 13.11
C ILE A 62 2.67 1.17 13.94
N LEU A 63 1.36 1.34 13.77
CA LEU A 63 0.36 0.50 14.45
C LEU A 63 0.49 -0.97 14.04
N GLN A 64 0.81 -1.24 12.76
CA GLN A 64 1.08 -2.58 12.24
C GLN A 64 2.30 -3.22 12.92
N LEU A 65 3.40 -2.47 13.09
CA LEU A 65 4.58 -2.95 13.82
C LEU A 65 4.24 -3.28 15.28
N VAL A 66 3.40 -2.47 15.93
CA VAL A 66 2.92 -2.73 17.29
C VAL A 66 2.07 -4.00 17.31
N ALA A 67 1.15 -4.19 16.35
CA ALA A 67 0.31 -5.39 16.26
C ALA A 67 1.16 -6.66 16.05
N ILE A 68 2.15 -6.61 15.17
CA ILE A 68 3.12 -7.71 14.95
C ILE A 68 3.89 -8.03 16.23
N TYR A 69 4.34 -7.01 16.97
CA TYR A 69 5.03 -7.19 18.24
C TYR A 69 4.14 -7.88 19.28
N TYR A 70 2.86 -7.48 19.38
CA TYR A 70 1.90 -8.12 20.27
C TYR A 70 1.63 -9.58 19.89
N ASP A 71 1.44 -9.87 18.60
CA ASP A 71 1.24 -11.23 18.08
C ASP A 71 2.45 -12.13 18.35
N SER A 72 3.66 -11.58 18.23
CA SER A 72 4.91 -12.27 18.54
C SER A 72 5.02 -12.61 20.03
N ARG A 73 4.67 -11.66 20.92
CA ARG A 73 4.82 -11.84 22.38
C ARG A 73 3.82 -12.82 22.97
N LYS A 74 2.58 -12.85 22.47
CA LYS A 74 1.53 -13.73 23.03
C LYS A 74 1.59 -15.17 22.52
N ASN A 75 2.57 -15.52 21.68
CA ASN A 75 2.68 -16.84 21.05
C ASN A 75 1.35 -17.34 20.48
N TYR A 76 0.51 -16.42 19.99
CA TYR A 76 -0.66 -16.84 19.24
C TYR A 76 -0.17 -17.71 18.07
N SER A 77 -0.84 -18.83 17.85
CA SER A 77 -0.55 -19.70 16.72
C SER A 77 -0.77 -18.97 15.38
N HIS A 78 -1.44 -17.81 15.40
CA HIS A 78 -1.82 -17.02 14.23
C HIS A 78 -1.59 -15.51 14.44
N LEU A 79 -1.28 -14.79 13.36
CA LEU A 79 -1.07 -13.33 13.33
C LEU A 79 -2.41 -12.57 13.24
N THR A 80 -3.31 -12.80 14.18
CA THR A 80 -4.69 -12.29 14.08
C THR A 80 -4.76 -10.76 14.10
N TYR A 81 -3.98 -10.10 14.97
CA TYR A 81 -4.00 -8.65 15.08
C TYR A 81 -3.30 -7.97 13.90
N SER A 82 -2.14 -8.48 13.51
CA SER A 82 -1.42 -7.98 12.33
C SER A 82 -2.22 -8.18 11.03
N THR A 83 -2.89 -9.32 10.85
CA THR A 83 -3.73 -9.56 9.66
C THR A 83 -4.93 -8.61 9.62
N THR A 84 -5.57 -8.38 10.76
CA THR A 84 -6.73 -7.47 10.84
C THR A 84 -6.30 -6.02 10.56
N MET A 85 -5.14 -5.62 11.07
CA MET A 85 -4.62 -4.27 10.90
C MET A 85 -4.16 -4.03 9.45
N SER A 86 -3.52 -5.00 8.77
CA SER A 86 -3.25 -4.93 7.33
C SER A 86 -4.53 -4.88 6.48
N PHE A 87 -5.60 -5.58 6.89
CA PHE A 87 -6.88 -5.46 6.18
C PHE A 87 -7.46 -4.04 6.29
N ILE A 88 -7.36 -3.44 7.47
CA ILE A 88 -7.84 -2.08 7.70
C ILE A 88 -6.97 -1.07 6.93
N SER A 89 -5.64 -1.22 6.95
CA SER A 89 -4.75 -0.33 6.20
C SER A 89 -5.14 -0.31 4.73
N THR A 90 -5.24 -1.47 4.08
CA THR A 90 -5.56 -1.53 2.65
C THR A 90 -6.83 -0.78 2.26
N TRP A 91 -7.89 -0.84 3.06
CA TRP A 91 -9.15 -0.14 2.74
C TRP A 91 -9.13 1.35 3.03
N PHE A 92 -8.41 1.78 4.06
CA PHE A 92 -8.43 3.16 4.53
C PHE A 92 -7.24 4.00 4.07
N GLU A 93 -6.21 3.37 3.53
CA GLU A 93 -4.96 3.97 3.07
C GLU A 93 -4.74 3.68 1.59
N ASP A 94 -4.45 2.43 1.22
CA ASP A 94 -4.07 2.06 -0.15
C ASP A 94 -5.17 2.40 -1.16
N VAL A 95 -6.43 2.05 -0.86
CA VAL A 95 -7.55 2.29 -1.78
C VAL A 95 -7.74 3.79 -2.06
N PRO A 96 -7.87 4.67 -1.06
CA PRO A 96 -7.90 6.12 -1.28
C PRO A 96 -6.67 6.65 -2.05
N GLN A 97 -5.47 6.17 -1.71
CA GLN A 97 -4.23 6.58 -2.37
C GLN A 97 -4.21 6.22 -3.86
N ILE A 98 -4.63 4.99 -4.19
CA ILE A 98 -4.80 4.51 -5.57
C ILE A 98 -5.83 5.37 -6.31
N MET A 99 -6.95 5.72 -5.67
CA MET A 99 -7.97 6.59 -6.28
C MET A 99 -7.41 7.98 -6.59
N LEU A 100 -6.62 8.56 -5.68
CA LEU A 100 -5.95 9.85 -5.90
C LEU A 100 -4.91 9.76 -7.03
N ALA A 101 -4.16 8.67 -7.12
CA ALA A 101 -3.21 8.42 -8.20
C ALA A 101 -3.91 8.32 -9.57
N ILE A 102 -5.05 7.63 -9.65
CA ILE A 102 -5.87 7.58 -10.86
C ILE A 102 -6.40 8.97 -11.23
N TRP A 103 -6.83 9.76 -10.24
CA TRP A 103 -7.30 11.12 -10.49
C TRP A 103 -6.19 12.03 -11.03
N VAL A 104 -5.00 12.02 -10.40
CA VAL A 104 -3.81 12.73 -10.89
C VAL A 104 -3.48 12.31 -12.32
N ALA A 105 -3.50 11.00 -12.59
CA ALA A 105 -3.22 10.48 -13.93
C ALA A 105 -4.24 10.94 -14.97
N SER A 106 -5.50 11.05 -14.59
CA SER A 106 -6.60 11.48 -15.47
C SER A 106 -6.47 12.95 -15.83
N ILE A 107 -6.29 13.83 -14.84
CA ILE A 107 -6.08 15.28 -15.06
C ILE A 107 -4.88 15.55 -15.96
N SER A 108 -3.81 14.78 -15.75
CA SER A 108 -2.59 14.92 -16.52
C SER A 108 -2.74 14.44 -17.96
N SER A 109 -3.58 13.42 -18.21
CA SER A 109 -3.80 12.89 -19.56
C SER A 109 -4.57 13.84 -20.47
N ASP A 110 -5.41 14.70 -19.89
CA ASP A 110 -6.20 15.71 -20.60
C ASP A 110 -5.37 16.92 -21.06
N LEU A 111 -4.12 17.05 -20.63
CA LEU A 111 -3.28 18.25 -20.86
C LEU A 111 -2.21 18.08 -21.95
N ILE A 112 -2.03 16.87 -22.51
CA ILE A 112 -0.80 16.56 -23.25
C ILE A 112 -0.93 16.76 -24.77
N SER A 113 -0.20 17.77 -25.28
CA SER A 113 0.27 17.85 -26.67
C SER A 113 1.29 16.75 -26.99
N ASN A 114 1.35 16.27 -28.24
CA ASN A 114 2.07 15.06 -28.68
C ASN A 114 3.57 14.96 -28.27
N SER A 115 4.25 16.06 -27.95
CA SER A 115 5.67 16.08 -27.55
C SER A 115 5.92 15.80 -26.05
N GLU A 116 5.01 16.21 -25.16
CA GLU A 116 5.11 15.93 -23.71
C GLU A 116 4.65 14.50 -23.36
N LYS A 117 3.94 13.88 -24.29
CA LYS A 117 3.43 12.50 -24.22
C LYS A 117 4.54 11.49 -23.98
N PHE A 118 5.78 11.74 -24.42
CA PHE A 118 6.89 10.80 -24.21
C PHE A 118 7.52 10.87 -22.82
N LYS A 119 7.61 12.06 -22.21
CA LYS A 119 8.15 12.24 -20.85
C LYS A 119 7.11 11.76 -19.82
N TYR A 120 5.85 12.09 -20.05
CA TYR A 120 4.74 11.61 -19.25
C TYR A 120 4.45 10.12 -19.43
N LYS A 121 4.61 9.53 -20.63
CA LYS A 121 4.46 8.08 -20.84
C LYS A 121 5.54 7.25 -20.12
N ARG A 122 6.73 7.83 -19.88
CA ARG A 122 7.78 7.19 -19.07
C ARG A 122 7.43 7.21 -17.57
N ASN A 123 6.95 8.34 -17.04
CA ASN A 123 6.45 8.44 -15.66
C ASN A 123 5.14 7.69 -15.43
N SER A 124 4.24 7.68 -16.41
CA SER A 124 2.98 6.92 -16.38
C SER A 124 3.20 5.42 -16.43
N SER A 125 4.23 4.93 -17.12
CA SER A 125 4.60 3.52 -17.03
C SER A 125 5.11 3.17 -15.63
N CYS A 126 5.91 4.03 -15.00
CA CYS A 126 6.36 3.80 -13.61
C CYS A 126 5.17 3.83 -12.63
N LEU A 127 4.28 4.81 -12.75
CA LEU A 127 3.07 4.95 -11.94
C LEU A 127 2.09 3.78 -12.16
N LYS A 128 1.95 3.28 -13.40
CA LYS A 128 1.14 2.10 -13.71
C LYS A 128 1.78 0.83 -13.16
N THR A 129 3.09 0.71 -13.23
CA THR A 129 3.81 -0.42 -12.61
C THR A 129 3.71 -0.35 -11.09
N LEU A 130 3.79 0.84 -10.48
CA LEU A 130 3.53 1.09 -9.06
C LEU A 130 2.12 0.67 -8.66
N LEU A 131 1.10 1.20 -9.35
CA LEU A 131 -0.30 0.88 -9.10
C LEU A 131 -0.61 -0.60 -9.28
N VAL A 132 0.04 -1.25 -10.26
CA VAL A 132 -0.09 -2.70 -10.47
C VAL A 132 0.65 -3.47 -9.37
N LEU A 133 1.78 -2.97 -8.86
CA LEU A 133 2.51 -3.58 -7.75
C LEU A 133 1.75 -3.43 -6.42
N ASP A 134 1.19 -2.26 -6.12
CA ASP A 134 0.30 -2.05 -4.95
C ASP A 134 -0.95 -2.92 -5.05
N LEU A 135 -1.60 -2.93 -6.22
CA LEU A 135 -2.81 -3.73 -6.40
C LEU A 135 -2.50 -5.23 -6.30
N ILE A 136 -1.40 -5.70 -6.89
CA ILE A 136 -0.97 -7.10 -6.78
C ILE A 136 -0.52 -7.41 -5.35
N GLY A 137 0.18 -6.50 -4.69
CA GLY A 137 0.63 -6.60 -3.31
C GLY A 137 -0.54 -6.72 -2.35
N GLY A 138 -1.50 -5.80 -2.42
CA GLY A 138 -2.74 -5.81 -1.65
C GLY A 138 -3.61 -7.03 -1.95
N ILE A 139 -3.73 -7.48 -3.21
CA ILE A 139 -4.45 -8.72 -3.56
C ILE A 139 -3.73 -9.96 -3.03
N LEU A 140 -2.40 -10.01 -3.08
CA LEU A 140 -1.61 -11.10 -2.52
C LEU A 140 -1.70 -11.12 -0.99
N LEU A 141 -1.69 -9.96 -0.34
CA LEU A 141 -1.88 -9.81 1.09
C LEU A 141 -3.28 -10.26 1.50
N LEU A 142 -4.33 -9.79 0.82
CA LEU A 142 -5.71 -10.26 1.02
C LEU A 142 -5.84 -11.76 0.78
N GLY A 143 -5.23 -12.28 -0.29
CA GLY A 143 -5.23 -13.69 -0.63
C GLY A 143 -4.55 -14.54 0.45
N ALA A 144 -3.37 -14.12 0.93
CA ALA A 144 -2.66 -14.79 2.01
C ALA A 144 -3.42 -14.71 3.34
N SER A 145 -4.07 -13.58 3.63
CA SER A 145 -4.91 -13.36 4.80
C SER A 145 -6.15 -14.28 4.81
N VAL A 146 -6.84 -14.36 3.67
CA VAL A 146 -8.03 -15.22 3.47
C VAL A 146 -7.65 -16.69 3.47
N PHE A 147 -6.53 -17.05 2.85
CA PHE A 147 -6.01 -18.42 2.86
C PHE A 147 -5.68 -18.87 4.30
N LEU A 148 -5.01 -18.02 5.08
CA LEU A 148 -4.77 -18.28 6.52
C LEU A 148 -6.07 -18.42 7.31
N LEU A 149 -7.09 -17.60 7.04
CA LEU A 149 -8.42 -17.69 7.67
C LEU A 149 -9.17 -18.98 7.31
N ILE A 150 -9.00 -19.49 6.09
CA ILE A 150 -9.63 -20.73 5.63
C ILE A 150 -8.93 -21.94 6.24
N GLU A 151 -7.60 -21.96 6.27
CA GLU A 151 -6.82 -23.03 6.87
C GLU A 151 -7.04 -23.08 8.40
N LEU A 152 -7.19 -21.91 9.03
CA LEU A 152 -7.65 -21.73 10.41
C LEU A 152 -9.04 -22.30 10.73
N ARG A 153 -9.94 -22.24 9.74
CA ARG A 153 -11.27 -22.83 9.87
C ARG A 153 -11.19 -24.35 9.80
N PHE A 154 -10.26 -24.92 9.05
CA PHE A 154 -10.12 -26.37 8.95
C PHE A 154 -9.48 -26.99 10.19
N ASP A 155 -8.51 -26.33 10.82
CA ASP A 155 -7.84 -26.84 12.04
C ASP A 155 -8.72 -26.82 13.30
N ASN A 156 -9.78 -25.99 13.36
CA ASN A 156 -10.73 -25.98 14.49
C ASN A 156 -11.82 -27.07 14.41
N TYR A 157 -11.86 -27.86 13.33
CA TYR A 157 -12.84 -28.93 13.12
C TYR A 157 -12.21 -30.35 13.05
N SER A 158 -10.92 -30.50 13.35
CA SER A 158 -10.24 -31.79 13.56
C SER A 158 -9.85 -31.97 15.02
#